data_AF-A0A524C8E7-F1
#
_entry.id   AF-A0A524C8E7-F1
#
_cell.length_a   1.000
_cell.length_b   1.000
_cell.length_c   1.000
_cell.angle_alpha   90.00
_cell.angle_beta   90.00
_cell.angle_gamma   90.00
#
_symmetry.space_group_name_H-M   'P 1'
#
loop_
_entity.id
_entity.type
_entity.pdbx_description
1 polymer ?
#
loop_
_entity_poly.entity_id
_entity_poly.type
_entity_poly.pdbx_seq_one_letter_code
_entity_poly.pdbx_strand_id
1 'polypeptide(L)'
;SYNVMDGLISAGLEKHLESPLFQENSKMSSTANDQLVNRFKKMADKDGGTLLGVLGGRSSEGADFPGDQMNTCIIVGIPYARPTTRIQAQIDYLEQEFERKGREYGYVIPAVRRAAQAAGRVIRSIEDRGLVLFLDSRFSYSYIRRLLPLWLRKNIDTIHYENGTITDLTKKFYSEN
;
A
#
# COMPACT_ATOMS: atom_id res chain seq x y z
N SER A 1 1.43 -9.59 0.61
CA SER A 1 2.19 -10.64 1.34
C SER A 1 3.36 -11.07 0.47
N TYR A 2 4.37 -11.76 1.03
CA TYR A 2 5.51 -12.23 0.23
C TYR A 2 5.07 -13.12 -0.94
N ASN A 3 4.11 -14.03 -0.75
CA ASN A 3 3.57 -14.86 -1.84
C ASN A 3 2.99 -14.05 -3.01
N VAL A 4 2.28 -12.94 -2.73
CA VAL A 4 1.73 -12.07 -3.80
C VAL A 4 2.86 -11.34 -4.52
N MET A 5 3.84 -10.85 -3.76
CA MET A 5 5.02 -10.18 -4.32
C MET A 5 5.81 -11.12 -5.22
N ASP A 6 6.09 -12.35 -4.76
CA ASP A 6 6.79 -13.38 -5.55
C ASP A 6 6.00 -13.75 -6.80
N GLY A 7 4.66 -13.75 -6.72
CA GLY A 7 3.78 -13.93 -7.87
C GLY A 7 3.91 -12.82 -8.92
N LEU A 8 3.97 -11.56 -8.50
CA LEU A 8 4.19 -10.41 -9.40
C LEU A 8 5.56 -10.49 -10.10
N ILE A 9 6.61 -10.84 -9.35
CA ILE A 9 7.96 -11.03 -9.90
C ILE A 9 7.96 -12.19 -10.90
N SER A 10 7.35 -13.32 -10.56
CA SER A 10 7.26 -14.50 -11.43
C SER A 10 6.45 -14.21 -12.70
N ALA A 11 5.46 -13.33 -12.63
CA ALA A 11 4.71 -12.84 -13.79
C ALA A 11 5.50 -11.87 -14.67
N GLY A 12 6.71 -11.48 -14.27
CA GLY A 12 7.61 -10.65 -15.06
C GLY A 12 7.40 -9.15 -14.88
N LEU A 13 6.92 -8.69 -13.71
CA LEU A 13 6.72 -7.26 -13.42
C LEU A 13 7.92 -6.39 -13.83
N GLU A 14 9.15 -6.85 -13.56
CA GLU A 14 10.38 -6.14 -13.92
C GLU A 14 10.49 -5.81 -15.41
N LYS A 15 9.96 -6.66 -16.29
CA LYS A 15 9.98 -6.46 -17.75
C LYS A 15 9.00 -5.37 -18.22
N HIS A 16 8.07 -4.98 -17.36
CA HIS A 16 7.07 -3.95 -17.63
C HIS A 16 7.40 -2.62 -16.95
N LEU A 17 8.56 -2.51 -16.30
CA LEU A 17 9.02 -1.30 -15.64
C LEU A 17 10.13 -0.66 -16.48
N GLU A 18 9.99 0.63 -16.75
CA GLU A 18 11.07 1.45 -17.35
C GLU A 18 12.11 1.87 -16.30
N SER A 19 11.71 1.88 -15.02
CA SER A 19 12.55 2.25 -13.88
C SER A 19 13.15 1.03 -13.17
N PRO A 20 14.30 1.15 -12.48
CA PRO A 20 14.87 0.08 -11.67
C PRO A 20 13.91 -0.42 -10.58
N LEU A 21 13.83 -1.75 -10.42
CA LEU A 21 13.05 -2.41 -9.39
C LEU A 21 13.89 -2.70 -8.13
N PHE A 22 13.41 -2.25 -6.97
CA PHE A 22 13.97 -2.52 -5.66
C PHE A 22 13.01 -3.43 -4.90
N GLN A 23 13.44 -4.65 -4.57
CA GLN A 23 12.57 -5.66 -3.96
C GLN A 23 12.97 -5.98 -2.51
N GLU A 24 12.03 -5.83 -1.57
CA GLU A 24 12.18 -6.34 -0.19
C GLU A 24 12.22 -7.87 -0.16
N ASN A 25 12.97 -8.46 0.77
CA ASN A 25 12.99 -9.91 0.99
C ASN A 25 12.78 -10.22 2.48
N SER A 26 11.97 -11.25 2.77
CA SER A 26 11.70 -11.71 4.14
C SER A 26 12.94 -12.14 4.92
N LYS A 27 13.98 -12.58 4.22
CA LYS A 27 15.28 -12.99 4.80
C LYS A 27 16.29 -11.85 4.91
N MET A 28 15.96 -10.66 4.42
CA MET A 28 16.85 -9.50 4.44
C MET A 28 17.10 -9.04 5.89
N SER A 29 18.34 -8.68 6.21
CA SER A 29 18.67 -8.03 7.49
C SER A 29 18.13 -6.60 7.52
N SER A 30 18.01 -5.99 8.70
CA SER A 30 17.61 -4.58 8.81
C SER A 30 18.53 -3.68 8.00
N THR A 31 19.84 -3.83 8.17
CA THR A 31 20.85 -3.04 7.46
C THR A 31 20.76 -3.19 5.94
N ALA A 32 20.51 -4.40 5.43
CA ALA A 32 20.34 -4.61 4.00
C ALA A 32 19.04 -3.97 3.48
N ASN A 33 17.97 -3.98 4.27
CA ASN A 33 16.72 -3.28 3.92
C ASN A 33 16.93 -1.77 3.89
N ASP A 34 17.64 -1.21 4.87
CA ASP A 34 17.93 0.22 4.93
C ASP A 34 18.80 0.65 3.74
N GLN A 35 19.78 -0.16 3.36
CA GLN A 35 20.58 0.06 2.15
C GLN A 35 19.73 0.00 0.87
N LEU A 36 18.78 -0.93 0.78
CA LEU A 36 17.86 -1.04 -0.35
C LEU A 36 16.97 0.21 -0.47
N VAL A 37 16.35 0.63 0.63
CA VAL A 37 15.53 1.84 0.70
C VAL A 37 16.36 3.08 0.36
N ASN A 38 17.59 3.19 0.86
CA ASN A 38 18.48 4.31 0.55
C ASN A 38 18.88 4.35 -0.93
N ARG A 39 19.08 3.20 -1.59
CA ARG A 39 19.33 3.16 -3.04
C ARG A 39 18.10 3.59 -3.83
N PHE A 40 16.90 3.17 -3.42
CA PHE A 40 15.65 3.64 -4.01
C PHE A 40 15.48 5.16 -3.88
N LYS A 41 15.69 5.73 -2.68
CA LYS A 41 15.59 7.17 -2.43
C LYS A 41 16.51 8.01 -3.31
N LYS A 42 17.72 7.52 -3.58
CA LYS A 42 18.68 8.17 -4.50
C LYS A 42 18.22 8.21 -5.95
N MET A 43 17.11 7.56 -6.30
CA MET A 43 16.50 7.64 -7.63
C MET A 43 15.57 8.83 -7.81
N ALA A 44 15.22 9.53 -6.72
CA ALA A 44 14.47 10.78 -6.79
C ALA A 44 15.20 11.83 -7.65
N ASP A 45 16.54 11.86 -7.58
CA ASP A 45 17.38 12.79 -8.35
C ASP A 45 17.70 12.30 -9.78
N LYS A 46 17.05 11.23 -10.26
CA LYS A 46 17.27 10.61 -11.58
C LYS A 46 15.93 10.30 -12.27
N ASP A 47 15.84 9.16 -12.96
CA ASP A 47 14.63 8.71 -13.68
C ASP A 47 13.61 7.98 -12.78
N GLY A 48 13.74 8.09 -11.44
CA GLY A 48 12.88 7.39 -10.49
C GLY A 48 13.19 5.90 -10.33
N GLY A 49 12.39 5.23 -9.52
CA GLY A 49 12.53 3.80 -9.21
C GLY A 49 11.22 3.23 -8.72
N THR A 50 11.12 1.91 -8.67
CA THR A 50 9.97 1.20 -8.10
C THR A 50 10.41 0.39 -6.88
N LEU A 51 9.88 0.71 -5.70
CA LEU A 51 10.09 -0.08 -4.49
C LEU A 51 8.93 -1.06 -4.29
N LEU A 52 9.20 -2.35 -4.43
CA LEU A 52 8.26 -3.43 -4.18
C LEU A 52 8.51 -4.03 -2.78
N GLY A 53 7.56 -3.77 -1.88
CA GLY A 53 7.57 -4.30 -0.51
C GLY A 53 6.25 -4.93 -0.12
N VAL A 54 6.15 -5.41 1.12
CA VAL A 54 4.91 -5.98 1.66
C VAL A 54 4.31 -5.07 2.73
N LEU A 55 2.99 -4.95 2.73
CA LEU A 55 2.25 -4.24 3.79
C LEU A 55 2.44 -4.94 5.14
N GLY A 56 2.89 -4.18 6.15
CA GLY A 56 3.33 -4.72 7.44
C GLY A 56 4.76 -5.28 7.42
N GLY A 57 5.49 -5.08 6.31
CA GLY A 57 6.92 -5.32 6.19
C GLY A 57 7.74 -4.11 6.61
N ARG A 58 9.06 -4.29 6.69
CA ARG A 58 9.98 -3.28 7.26
C ARG A 58 9.95 -1.98 6.48
N SER A 59 9.91 -2.08 5.15
CA SER A 59 9.89 -0.92 4.27
C SER A 59 8.57 -0.14 4.32
N SER A 60 7.45 -0.78 4.70
CA SER A 60 6.15 -0.11 4.83
C SER A 60 5.93 0.58 6.19
N GLU A 61 6.61 0.11 7.24
CA GLU A 61 6.42 0.59 8.62
C GLU A 61 7.52 1.54 9.10
N GLY A 62 8.78 1.33 8.69
CA GLY A 62 9.94 2.05 9.24
C GLY A 62 10.57 3.10 8.33
N ALA A 63 10.26 3.10 7.03
CA ALA A 63 10.85 4.05 6.08
C ALA A 63 10.02 5.33 5.96
N ASP A 64 10.72 6.46 5.89
CA ASP A 64 10.19 7.78 5.55
C ASP A 64 10.79 8.25 4.22
N PHE A 65 10.03 8.95 3.37
CA PHE A 65 10.41 9.24 1.97
C PHE A 65 10.35 10.74 1.59
N PRO A 66 11.13 11.66 2.21
CA PRO A 66 11.04 13.15 2.09
C PRO A 66 10.99 13.70 0.66
N GLY A 67 10.17 14.73 0.46
CA GLY A 67 9.97 15.40 -0.82
C GLY A 67 9.59 14.41 -1.92
N ASP A 68 10.29 14.47 -3.05
CA ASP A 68 10.04 13.67 -4.24
C ASP A 68 10.55 12.21 -4.18
N GLN A 69 10.92 11.70 -2.99
CA GLN A 69 11.41 10.33 -2.85
C GLN A 69 10.33 9.26 -3.01
N MET A 70 9.05 9.61 -2.87
CA MET A 70 7.95 8.70 -3.17
C MET A 70 6.67 9.48 -3.48
N ASN A 71 6.37 9.62 -4.78
CA ASN A 71 5.24 10.42 -5.25
C ASN A 71 3.99 9.58 -5.51
N THR A 72 4.13 8.26 -5.69
CA THR A 72 3.02 7.33 -5.94
C THR A 72 3.07 6.13 -5.01
N CYS A 73 1.93 5.76 -4.43
CA CYS A 73 1.77 4.54 -3.63
C CYS A 73 0.71 3.63 -4.26
N ILE A 74 1.11 2.40 -4.61
CA ILE A 74 0.21 1.40 -5.18
C ILE A 74 -0.02 0.28 -4.16
N ILE A 75 -1.27 0.12 -3.73
CA ILE A 75 -1.71 -0.86 -2.74
C ILE A 75 -2.42 -2.00 -3.46
N VAL A 76 -1.75 -3.16 -3.53
CA VAL A 76 -2.29 -4.37 -4.16
C VAL A 76 -3.04 -5.21 -3.14
N GLY A 77 -4.37 -5.21 -3.24
CA GLY A 77 -5.25 -5.97 -2.35
C GLY A 77 -5.45 -5.34 -0.96
N ILE A 78 -6.39 -5.91 -0.19
CA ILE A 78 -6.54 -5.59 1.24
C ILE A 78 -5.59 -6.47 2.07
N PRO A 79 -4.74 -5.90 2.97
CA PRO A 79 -3.73 -6.64 3.72
C PRO A 79 -4.31 -7.37 4.94
N TYR A 80 -5.25 -8.27 4.69
CA TYR A 80 -5.80 -9.15 5.72
C TYR A 80 -4.70 -10.02 6.33
N ALA A 81 -4.81 -10.26 7.65
CA ALA A 81 -3.93 -11.22 8.31
C ALA A 81 -4.18 -12.63 7.76
N ARG A 82 -3.13 -13.47 7.75
CA ARG A 82 -3.33 -14.90 7.46
C ARG A 82 -4.28 -15.48 8.53
N PRO A 83 -5.32 -16.23 8.14
CA PRO A 83 -6.15 -16.94 9.10
C PRO A 83 -5.28 -17.89 9.91
N THR A 84 -5.29 -17.74 11.23
CA THR A 84 -4.61 -18.61 12.19
C THR A 84 -5.55 -18.85 13.37
N THR A 85 -5.32 -19.90 14.13
CA THR A 85 -6.10 -20.19 15.35
C THR A 85 -6.09 -19.02 16.33
N ARG A 86 -4.95 -18.31 16.44
CA ARG A 86 -4.83 -17.10 17.26
C ARG A 86 -5.73 -15.97 16.77
N ILE A 87 -5.74 -15.70 15.46
CA ILE A 87 -6.60 -14.67 14.87
C ILE A 87 -8.08 -15.04 15.04
N GLN A 88 -8.43 -16.32 14.85
CA GLN A 88 -9.80 -16.77 15.06
C GLN A 88 -10.24 -16.60 16.53
N ALA A 89 -9.42 -17.04 17.49
CA ALA A 89 -9.71 -16.85 18.91
C ALA A 89 -9.85 -15.37 19.30
N GLN A 90 -9.04 -14.48 18.71
CA GLN A 90 -9.19 -13.03 18.91
C GLN A 90 -10.51 -12.51 18.35
N ILE A 91 -10.91 -12.96 17.16
CA ILE A 91 -12.21 -12.60 16.57
C ILE A 91 -13.35 -13.09 17.46
N ASP A 92 -13.30 -14.34 17.92
CA ASP A 92 -14.35 -14.96 18.75
C ASP A 92 -14.51 -14.23 20.09
N TYR A 93 -13.39 -13.86 20.72
CA TYR A 93 -13.40 -13.05 21.94
C TYR A 93 -14.06 -11.68 21.68
N LEU A 94 -13.64 -10.97 20.63
CA LEU A 94 -14.22 -9.67 20.29
C LEU A 94 -15.69 -9.75 19.85
N GLU A 95 -16.12 -10.89 19.30
CA GLU A 95 -17.52 -11.14 18.92
C GLU A 95 -18.43 -11.18 20.15
N GLN A 96 -17.94 -11.76 21.26
CA GLN A 96 -18.62 -11.82 22.55
C GLN A 96 -18.67 -10.45 23.22
N GLU A 97 -17.56 -9.72 23.21
CA GLU A 97 -17.45 -8.42 23.91
C GLU A 97 -18.13 -7.26 23.18
N PHE A 98 -18.22 -7.29 21.84
CA PHE A 98 -18.62 -6.13 21.04
C PHE A 98 -19.83 -6.37 20.13
N GLU A 99 -20.86 -7.07 20.64
CA GLU A 99 -22.17 -7.20 19.97
C GLU A 99 -22.05 -7.62 18.49
N ARG A 100 -21.31 -8.71 18.23
CA ARG A 100 -21.12 -9.25 16.88
C ARG A 100 -20.25 -8.42 15.92
N LYS A 101 -19.34 -7.62 16.47
CA LYS A 101 -18.33 -6.84 15.70
C LYS A 101 -16.93 -7.45 15.75
N GLY A 102 -16.80 -8.71 16.16
CA GLY A 102 -15.51 -9.36 16.36
C GLY A 102 -14.67 -9.41 15.09
N ARG A 103 -15.31 -9.71 13.95
CA ARG A 103 -14.63 -9.68 12.65
C ARG A 103 -14.21 -8.27 12.23
N GLU A 104 -15.04 -7.26 12.47
CA GLU A 104 -14.72 -5.88 12.11
C GLU A 104 -13.48 -5.39 12.88
N TYR A 105 -13.49 -5.57 14.19
CA TYR A 105 -12.41 -5.12 15.08
C TYR A 105 -11.16 -5.97 15.02
N GLY A 106 -11.31 -7.30 14.95
CA GLY A 106 -10.20 -8.25 14.98
C GLY A 106 -9.53 -8.47 13.63
N TYR A 107 -10.19 -8.17 12.51
CA TYR A 107 -9.72 -8.57 11.18
C TYR A 107 -9.77 -7.46 10.13
N VAL A 108 -10.88 -6.73 10.03
CA VAL A 108 -11.10 -5.74 8.96
C VAL A 108 -10.40 -4.42 9.26
N ILE A 109 -10.68 -3.80 10.41
CA ILE A 109 -10.07 -2.53 10.79
C ILE A 109 -8.54 -2.61 10.79
N PRO A 110 -7.89 -3.66 11.34
CA PRO A 110 -6.43 -3.80 11.25
C PRO A 110 -5.92 -3.82 9.81
N ALA A 111 -6.62 -4.50 8.90
CA ALA A 111 -6.23 -4.55 7.50
C ALA A 111 -6.38 -3.20 6.80
N VAL A 112 -7.52 -2.51 6.99
CA VAL A 112 -7.75 -1.18 6.41
C VAL A 112 -6.76 -0.16 6.97
N ARG A 113 -6.44 -0.24 8.27
CA ARG A 113 -5.44 0.61 8.92
C ARG A 113 -4.06 0.43 8.31
N ARG A 114 -3.61 -0.80 8.05
CA ARG A 114 -2.32 -1.06 7.38
C ARG A 114 -2.27 -0.47 5.97
N ALA A 115 -3.35 -0.62 5.20
CA ALA A 115 -3.44 -0.01 3.88
C ALA A 115 -3.36 1.53 3.96
N ALA A 116 -4.11 2.14 4.88
CA ALA A 116 -4.09 3.58 5.10
C ALA A 116 -2.73 4.10 5.59
N GLN A 117 -2.01 3.34 6.42
CA GLN A 117 -0.66 3.66 6.87
C GLN A 117 0.34 3.68 5.71
N ALA A 118 0.24 2.70 4.78
CA ALA A 118 1.07 2.69 3.59
C ALA A 118 0.73 3.86 2.66
N ALA A 119 -0.57 4.14 2.45
CA ALA A 119 -1.01 5.30 1.67
C ALA A 119 -0.48 6.62 2.26
N GLY A 120 -0.49 6.77 3.59
CA GLY A 120 0.02 7.94 4.29
C GLY A 120 1.54 8.14 4.18
N ARG A 121 2.29 7.20 3.59
CA ARG A 121 3.72 7.42 3.30
C ARG A 121 3.95 8.40 2.17
N VAL A 122 2.97 8.57 1.28
CA VAL A 122 3.06 9.44 0.08
C VAL A 122 2.69 10.90 0.38
N ILE A 123 1.96 11.15 1.48
CA ILE A 123 1.52 12.50 1.90
C ILE A 123 1.88 12.69 3.37
N ARG A 124 2.84 13.58 3.67
CA ARG A 124 3.40 13.77 5.03
C ARG A 124 3.36 15.22 5.50
N SER A 125 3.37 16.18 4.59
CA SER A 125 3.04 17.58 4.88
C SER A 125 1.79 18.03 4.12
N ILE A 126 1.32 19.26 4.36
CA ILE A 126 0.15 19.83 3.68
C ILE A 126 0.48 20.26 2.24
N GLU A 127 1.77 20.47 1.96
CA GLU A 127 2.34 20.80 0.66
C GLU A 127 2.63 19.55 -0.18
N ASP A 128 2.72 18.37 0.44
CA ASP A 128 2.98 17.12 -0.26
C ASP A 128 1.82 16.76 -1.19
N ARG A 129 2.18 16.36 -2.40
CA ARG A 129 1.25 15.87 -3.41
C ARG A 129 1.64 14.47 -3.84
N GLY A 130 0.72 13.53 -3.66
CA GLY A 130 0.97 12.14 -4.04
C GLY A 130 -0.27 11.42 -4.55
N LEU A 131 -0.04 10.45 -5.44
CA LEU A 131 -1.08 9.60 -5.98
C LEU A 131 -1.14 8.29 -5.20
N VAL A 132 -2.33 7.90 -4.74
CA VAL A 132 -2.57 6.59 -4.11
C VAL A 132 -3.49 5.76 -5.01
N LEU A 133 -3.04 4.58 -5.42
CA LEU A 133 -3.84 3.62 -6.18
C LEU A 133 -4.17 2.41 -5.33
N PHE A 134 -5.46 2.15 -5.10
CA PHE A 134 -5.95 0.92 -4.47
C PHE A 134 -6.35 -0.08 -5.57
N LEU A 135 -5.55 -1.11 -5.80
CA LEU A 135 -5.82 -2.16 -6.79
C LEU A 135 -6.66 -3.28 -6.18
N ASP A 136 -7.85 -2.91 -5.65
CA ASP A 136 -8.85 -3.84 -5.13
C ASP A 136 -10.23 -3.18 -5.07
N SER A 137 -11.21 -3.73 -5.78
CA SER A 137 -12.55 -3.15 -5.85
C SER A 137 -13.24 -3.06 -4.49
N ARG A 138 -12.83 -3.88 -3.50
CA ARG A 138 -13.42 -3.87 -2.15
C ARG A 138 -13.21 -2.54 -1.43
N PHE A 139 -12.23 -1.73 -1.79
CA PHE A 139 -12.10 -0.37 -1.23
C PHE A 139 -13.25 0.56 -1.64
N SER A 140 -13.96 0.28 -2.73
CA SER A 140 -15.16 1.02 -3.14
C SER A 140 -16.40 0.66 -2.31
N TYR A 141 -16.41 -0.50 -1.64
CA TYR A 141 -17.57 -0.97 -0.89
C TYR A 141 -17.78 -0.08 0.33
N SER A 142 -19.02 0.36 0.56
CA SER A 142 -19.40 1.23 1.69
C SER A 142 -18.87 0.73 3.04
N TYR A 143 -18.85 -0.59 3.23
CA TYR A 143 -18.30 -1.24 4.41
C TYR A 143 -16.83 -0.92 4.66
N ILE A 144 -15.96 -1.07 3.64
CA ILE A 144 -14.52 -0.80 3.76
C ILE A 144 -14.24 0.70 3.69
N ARG A 145 -14.91 1.42 2.79
CA ARG A 145 -14.71 2.85 2.57
C ARG A 145 -14.97 3.68 3.83
N ARG A 146 -15.94 3.29 4.68
CA ARG A 146 -16.19 3.99 5.95
C ARG A 146 -15.03 3.88 6.94
N LEU A 147 -14.26 2.80 6.85
CA LEU A 147 -13.15 2.49 7.77
C LEU A 147 -11.85 3.20 7.36
N LEU A 148 -11.79 3.78 6.15
CA LEU A 148 -10.68 4.63 5.73
C LEU A 148 -10.67 5.97 6.48
N PRO A 149 -9.50 6.55 6.76
CA PRO A 149 -9.36 7.92 7.25
C PRO A 149 -10.11 8.94 6.39
N LEU A 150 -10.57 10.03 6.99
CA LEU A 150 -11.34 11.07 6.31
C LEU A 150 -10.62 11.65 5.09
N TRP A 151 -9.31 11.87 5.18
CA TRP A 151 -8.52 12.43 4.09
C TRP A 151 -8.47 11.51 2.86
N LEU A 152 -8.42 10.18 3.05
CA LEU A 152 -8.55 9.24 1.94
C LEU A 152 -9.99 9.19 1.43
N ARG A 153 -10.96 9.09 2.34
CA ARG A 153 -12.38 8.90 1.99
C ARG A 153 -12.94 10.05 1.15
N LYS A 154 -12.50 11.28 1.42
CA LYS A 154 -12.89 12.50 0.71
C LYS A 154 -12.24 12.63 -0.68
N ASN A 155 -11.10 12.00 -0.89
CA ASN A 155 -10.28 12.13 -2.10
C ASN A 155 -10.14 10.81 -2.87
N ILE A 156 -11.05 9.85 -2.65
CA ILE A 156 -11.04 8.56 -3.33
C ILE A 156 -12.14 8.50 -4.38
N ASP A 157 -11.73 8.27 -5.62
CA ASP A 157 -12.60 8.01 -6.75
C ASP A 157 -12.57 6.53 -7.12
N THR A 158 -13.73 5.99 -7.51
CA THR A 158 -13.81 4.63 -8.04
C THR A 158 -13.79 4.71 -9.55
N ILE A 159 -12.85 4.01 -10.16
CA ILE A 159 -12.66 4.01 -11.61
C ILE A 159 -13.05 2.64 -12.18
N HIS A 160 -13.69 2.65 -13.34
CA HIS A 160 -13.81 1.48 -14.18
C HIS A 160 -12.51 1.33 -14.97
N TYR A 161 -11.86 0.17 -14.85
CA TYR A 161 -10.59 -0.06 -15.51
C TYR A 161 -10.80 -0.36 -16.98
N GLU A 162 -10.23 0.50 -17.82
CA GLU A 162 -10.02 0.25 -19.24
C GLU A 162 -8.53 0.44 -19.55
N ASN A 163 -8.08 -0.09 -20.70
CA ASN A 163 -6.69 0.06 -21.08
C ASN A 163 -6.35 1.55 -21.28
N GLY A 164 -5.30 2.04 -20.63
CA GLY A 164 -4.89 3.44 -20.65
C GLY A 164 -5.50 4.33 -19.56
N THR A 165 -6.59 3.93 -18.89
CA THR A 165 -7.26 4.79 -17.88
C THR A 165 -6.32 5.23 -16.76
N ILE A 166 -5.52 4.32 -16.23
CA ILE A 166 -4.56 4.63 -15.14
C ILE A 166 -3.47 5.58 -15.65
N THR A 167 -2.98 5.37 -16.87
CA THR A 167 -1.96 6.22 -17.50
C THR A 167 -2.47 7.64 -17.67
N ASP A 168 -3.69 7.81 -18.17
CA ASP A 168 -4.29 9.12 -18.41
C ASP A 168 -4.57 9.86 -17.10
N LEU A 169 -5.10 9.16 -16.09
CA LEU A 169 -5.30 9.72 -14.76
C LEU A 169 -3.98 10.14 -14.11
N THR A 170 -2.93 9.33 -14.25
CA THR A 170 -1.61 9.63 -13.69
C THR A 170 -1.00 10.86 -14.37
N LYS A 171 -1.07 10.94 -15.71
CA LYS A 171 -0.62 12.11 -16.46
C LYS A 171 -1.39 13.36 -16.06
N LYS A 172 -2.72 13.28 -16.03
CA LYS A 172 -3.59 14.38 -15.64
C LYS A 172 -3.23 14.88 -14.24
N PHE A 173 -3.13 13.97 -13.27
CA PHE A 173 -2.74 14.30 -11.90
C PHE A 173 -1.42 15.07 -11.91
N TYR A 174 -0.31 14.51 -12.37
CA TYR A 174 0.98 15.22 -12.30
C TYR A 174 1.11 16.44 -13.24
N SER A 175 0.23 16.62 -14.23
CA SER A 175 0.24 17.79 -15.12
C SER A 175 -0.49 19.02 -14.57
N GLU A 176 -1.47 18.83 -13.69
CA GLU A 176 -2.20 19.93 -13.05
C GLU A 176 -1.29 20.49 -11.93
N ASN A 177 -0.66 21.65 -12.14
CA ASN A 177 0.18 22.32 -11.13
C ASN A 177 -0.63 22.79 -9.93
#